data_AF-A0A9D0N821-F1
#
_entry.id   AF-A0A9D0N821-F1
#
_cell.length_a   1.000
_cell.length_b   1.000
_cell.length_c   1.000
_cell.angle_alpha   90.00
_cell.angle_beta   90.00
_cell.angle_gamma   90.00
#
_symmetry.space_group_name_H-M   'P 1'
#
loop_
_entity.id
_entity.type
_entity.pdbx_description
1 polymer ?
#
loop_
_entity_poly.entity_id
_entity_poly.type
_entity_poly.pdbx_seq_one_letter_code
_entity_poly.pdbx_strand_id
1 'polypeptide(L)'
;MNNDTHPALEQLAGFSEDPAALEYTGLRRHLTACAECRQRLDQLHALSRSLLTTPPTSAAAALPDSLLQAIENDQLDDDQHRALNNDPAALKAALHYAGHATAMRNHFAAPISAMSEPPAETRSGTTTGQPQSPSLLQRLWGWRPPAWSTIPASAAAAFALALAVLPPTMPPPDASPTPATLVIASYTDRPVLERQGSAADLPGMGFFHAADTLEVPFDNLRLHYSRADGLSANWPPVKNAQSYHLRLSRTNTDSQQVIAEIDVKQPQAHFPQLQPAPGHYQWLLTGQNTDGSRFRASGGFVVNRL
;
A
#
# COMPACT_ATOMS: atom_id res chain seq x y z
N MET A 1 -3.29 22.10 -4.47
CA MET A 1 -2.51 21.84 -5.69
C MET A 1 -3.51 21.64 -6.82
N ASN A 2 -3.34 22.31 -7.96
CA ASN A 2 -4.14 22.00 -9.15
C ASN A 2 -3.88 20.53 -9.52
N ASN A 3 -4.91 19.79 -9.94
CA ASN A 3 -4.79 18.36 -10.23
C ASN A 3 -3.83 18.05 -11.40
N ASP A 4 -3.39 19.06 -12.15
CA ASP A 4 -2.56 18.90 -13.34
C ASP A 4 -1.05 19.06 -13.07
N THR A 5 -0.63 19.47 -11.86
CA THR A 5 0.79 19.58 -11.51
C THR A 5 1.25 18.33 -10.76
N HIS A 6 2.17 17.57 -11.37
CA HIS A 6 2.77 16.40 -10.75
C HIS A 6 3.79 16.83 -9.66
N PRO A 7 3.83 16.13 -8.51
CA PRO A 7 4.84 16.33 -7.48
C PRO A 7 6.24 16.03 -8.02
N ALA A 8 7.23 16.73 -7.47
CA ALA A 8 8.64 16.52 -7.80
C ALA A 8 9.12 15.14 -7.32
N LEU A 9 10.18 14.61 -7.92
CA LEU A 9 10.67 13.26 -7.62
C LEU A 9 11.15 13.15 -6.16
N GLU A 10 11.74 14.22 -5.63
CA GLU A 10 12.22 14.35 -4.26
C GLU A 10 11.08 14.21 -3.25
N GLN A 11 9.89 14.75 -3.57
CA GLN A 11 8.70 14.61 -2.72
C GLN A 11 8.17 13.17 -2.73
N LEU A 12 8.25 12.48 -3.87
CA LEU A 12 7.88 11.06 -3.96
C LEU A 12 8.89 10.17 -3.22
N ALA A 13 10.18 10.49 -3.28
CA ALA A 13 11.22 9.80 -2.53
C ALA A 13 11.06 9.98 -1.02
N GLY A 14 10.90 11.23 -0.55
CA GLY A 14 10.64 11.50 0.88
C GLY A 14 9.37 10.82 1.39
N PHE A 15 8.31 10.79 0.58
CA PHE A 15 7.09 10.04 0.90
C PHE A 15 7.28 8.53 0.95
N SER A 16 8.15 7.97 0.09
CA SER A 16 8.50 6.55 0.13
C SER A 16 9.22 6.17 1.43
N GLU A 17 9.94 7.10 2.05
CA GLU A 17 10.68 6.88 3.30
C GLU A 17 9.78 7.01 4.54
N ASP A 18 8.98 8.08 4.63
CA ASP A 18 8.01 8.30 5.71
C ASP A 18 6.63 8.67 5.16
N PRO A 19 5.80 7.68 4.79
CA PRO A 19 4.47 7.94 4.26
C PRO A 19 3.50 8.47 5.33
N ALA A 20 3.86 8.45 6.61
CA ALA A 20 3.02 8.90 7.72
C ALA A 20 3.18 10.40 8.02
N ALA A 21 4.32 11.01 7.66
CA ALA A 21 4.58 12.43 7.94
C ALA A 21 3.43 13.36 7.50
N LEU A 22 3.15 14.36 8.34
CA LEU A 22 2.01 15.27 8.17
C LEU A 22 2.13 16.12 6.88
N GLU A 23 3.35 16.47 6.50
CA GLU A 23 3.67 17.25 5.29
C GLU A 23 3.23 16.56 3.99
N TYR A 24 3.13 15.23 3.98
CA TYR A 24 2.70 14.48 2.80
C TYR A 24 1.18 14.27 2.69
N THR A 25 0.37 14.92 3.52
CA THR A 25 -1.10 14.80 3.44
C THR A 25 -1.66 15.21 2.07
N GLY A 26 -1.09 16.26 1.47
CA GLY A 26 -1.46 16.68 0.11
C GLY A 26 -1.06 15.66 -0.95
N LEU A 27 0.14 15.10 -0.81
CA LEU A 27 0.67 14.08 -1.73
C LEU A 27 -0.13 12.78 -1.67
N ARG A 28 -0.55 12.32 -0.48
CA ARG A 28 -1.45 11.18 -0.31
C ARG A 28 -2.74 11.36 -1.10
N ARG A 29 -3.37 12.54 -1.01
CA ARG A 29 -4.58 12.87 -1.77
C ARG A 29 -4.33 12.96 -3.28
N HIS A 30 -3.15 13.42 -3.69
CA HIS A 30 -2.78 13.43 -5.11
C HIS A 30 -2.58 12.01 -5.65
N LEU A 31 -1.88 11.15 -4.92
CA LEU A 31 -1.62 9.76 -5.31
C LEU A 31 -2.91 8.94 -5.44
N THR A 32 -3.94 9.21 -4.62
CA THR A 32 -5.24 8.54 -4.80
C THR A 32 -5.97 8.96 -6.09
N ALA A 33 -5.72 10.18 -6.59
CA ALA A 33 -6.37 10.72 -7.79
C ALA A 33 -5.54 10.56 -9.08
N CYS A 34 -4.21 10.47 -8.99
CA CYS A 34 -3.30 10.49 -10.13
C CYS A 34 -2.66 9.11 -10.36
N ALA A 35 -3.05 8.42 -11.44
CA ALA A 35 -2.50 7.11 -11.79
C ALA A 35 -1.01 7.16 -12.16
N GLU A 36 -0.57 8.21 -12.87
CA GLU A 36 0.82 8.37 -13.30
C GLU A 36 1.78 8.49 -12.10
N CYS A 37 1.42 9.28 -11.09
CA CYS A 37 2.26 9.44 -9.90
C CYS A 37 2.34 8.16 -9.06
N ARG A 38 1.28 7.33 -9.05
CA ARG A 38 1.34 5.99 -8.45
C ARG A 38 2.32 5.10 -9.19
N GLN A 39 2.29 5.10 -10.51
CA GLN A 39 3.24 4.32 -11.32
C GLN A 39 4.69 4.77 -11.10
N ARG A 40 4.96 6.07 -10.98
CA ARG A 40 6.30 6.59 -10.66
C ARG A 40 6.75 6.18 -9.26
N LEU A 41 5.86 6.19 -8.28
CA LEU A 41 6.16 5.73 -6.92
C LEU A 41 6.46 4.22 -6.89
N ASP A 42 5.71 3.41 -7.64
CA ASP A 42 5.97 1.97 -7.79
C ASP A 42 7.35 1.70 -8.42
N GLN A 43 7.75 2.49 -9.42
CA GLN A 43 9.08 2.41 -10.03
C GLN A 43 10.18 2.76 -9.03
N LEU A 44 9.99 3.81 -8.22
CA LEU A 44 10.90 4.18 -7.14
C LEU A 44 11.06 3.03 -6.12
N HIS A 45 9.94 2.43 -5.68
CA HIS A 45 9.98 1.28 -4.77
C HIS A 45 10.63 0.04 -5.38
N ALA A 46 10.42 -0.21 -6.68
CA ALA A 46 11.05 -1.32 -7.37
C ALA A 46 12.58 -1.12 -7.47
N LEU A 47 13.03 0.10 -7.77
CA LEU A 47 14.44 0.46 -7.82
C LEU A 47 15.08 0.35 -6.43
N SER A 48 14.47 0.92 -5.39
CA SER A 48 15.00 0.83 -4.03
C SER A 48 15.11 -0.61 -3.55
N ARG A 49 14.08 -1.43 -3.81
CA ARG A 49 14.11 -2.86 -3.50
C ARG A 49 15.20 -3.58 -4.28
N SER A 50 15.34 -3.32 -5.58
CA SER A 50 16.39 -3.92 -6.41
C SER A 50 17.81 -3.58 -5.92
N LEU A 51 18.01 -2.36 -5.40
CA LEU A 51 19.28 -1.93 -4.82
C LEU A 51 19.56 -2.67 -3.50
N LEU A 52 18.55 -2.87 -2.65
CA LEU A 52 18.68 -3.58 -1.37
C LEU A 52 18.85 -5.09 -1.53
N THR A 53 18.16 -5.73 -2.48
CA THR A 53 18.19 -7.20 -2.66
C THR A 53 19.37 -7.68 -3.48
N THR A 54 20.03 -6.79 -4.22
CA THR A 54 21.17 -7.17 -5.09
C THR A 54 22.42 -6.48 -4.54
N PRO A 55 23.01 -6.99 -3.44
CA PRO A 55 24.24 -6.44 -2.91
C PRO A 55 25.26 -6.42 -4.05
N PRO A 56 25.98 -5.32 -4.25
CA PRO A 56 27.00 -5.26 -5.28
C PRO A 56 27.98 -6.41 -5.03
N THR A 57 28.11 -7.32 -6.01
CA THR A 57 29.21 -8.27 -6.03
C THR A 57 30.49 -7.45 -5.92
N SER A 58 31.19 -7.60 -4.80
CA SER A 58 32.34 -6.81 -4.30
C SER A 58 33.53 -6.68 -5.27
N ALA A 59 33.42 -7.19 -6.49
CA ALA A 59 34.45 -7.14 -7.53
C ALA A 59 34.30 -5.96 -8.50
N ALA A 60 33.17 -5.26 -8.55
CA ALA A 60 32.94 -4.19 -9.52
C ALA A 60 33.16 -2.81 -8.90
N ALA A 61 34.34 -2.24 -9.17
CA ALA A 61 34.74 -0.85 -8.96
C ALA A 61 34.68 -0.36 -7.49
N ALA A 62 35.80 -0.50 -6.79
CA ALA A 62 36.09 0.40 -5.67
C ALA A 62 36.08 1.83 -6.22
N LEU A 63 35.13 2.65 -5.76
CA LEU A 63 35.12 4.08 -6.11
C LEU A 63 36.38 4.72 -5.51
N PRO A 64 37.10 5.56 -6.26
CA PRO A 64 38.23 6.30 -5.70
C PRO A 64 37.76 7.20 -4.56
N ASP A 65 38.54 7.29 -3.48
CA ASP A 65 38.19 8.07 -2.28
C ASP A 65 37.86 9.54 -2.59
N SER A 66 38.50 10.13 -3.61
CA SER A 66 38.21 11.49 -4.06
C SER A 66 36.78 11.65 -4.59
N LEU A 67 36.25 10.63 -5.27
CA LEU A 67 34.88 10.62 -5.79
C LEU A 67 33.87 10.38 -4.67
N LEU A 68 34.20 9.52 -3.69
CA LEU A 68 33.38 9.33 -2.49
C LEU A 68 33.23 10.64 -1.70
N GLN A 69 34.33 11.37 -1.51
CA GLN A 69 34.33 12.66 -0.81
C GLN A 69 33.59 13.75 -1.60
N ALA A 70 33.65 13.73 -2.93
CA ALA A 70 32.86 14.62 -3.79
C ALA A 70 31.36 14.34 -3.67
N ILE A 71 30.96 13.06 -3.63
CA ILE A 71 29.56 12.63 -3.41
C ILE A 71 29.07 13.07 -2.01
N GLU A 72 29.89 12.90 -0.97
CA GLU A 72 29.50 13.25 0.41
C GLU A 72 29.25 14.76 0.61
N ASN A 73 29.99 15.59 -0.13
CA ASN A 73 29.93 17.05 -0.03
C ASN A 73 29.06 17.71 -1.11
N ASP A 74 28.42 16.93 -1.99
CA ASP A 74 27.66 17.44 -3.14
C ASP A 74 28.52 18.33 -4.08
N GLN A 75 29.76 17.90 -4.33
CA GLN A 75 30.78 18.63 -5.11
C GLN A 75 31.30 17.79 -6.28
N LEU A 76 30.39 17.14 -7.01
CA LEU A 76 30.74 16.44 -8.24
C LEU A 76 31.00 17.45 -9.37
N ASP A 77 32.15 17.34 -10.04
CA ASP A 77 32.39 18.10 -11.27
C ASP A 77 31.71 17.47 -12.50
N ASP A 78 31.60 18.22 -13.59
CA ASP A 78 30.91 17.77 -14.82
C ASP A 78 31.53 16.50 -15.43
N ASP A 79 32.85 16.31 -15.27
CA ASP A 79 33.56 15.16 -15.81
C ASP A 79 33.34 13.91 -14.95
N GLN A 80 33.27 14.05 -13.63
CA GLN A 80 32.87 13.00 -12.68
C GLN A 80 31.42 12.59 -12.89
N HIS A 81 30.50 13.55 -13.11
CA HIS A 81 29.12 13.26 -13.48
C HIS A 81 29.04 12.45 -14.77
N ARG A 82 29.82 12.84 -15.80
CA ARG A 82 29.86 12.12 -17.07
C ARG A 82 30.46 10.72 -16.91
N ALA A 83 31.53 10.57 -16.12
CA ALA A 83 32.17 9.29 -15.85
C ALA A 83 31.22 8.33 -15.11
N LEU A 84 30.51 8.81 -14.08
CA LEU A 84 29.50 8.02 -13.36
C LEU A 84 28.35 7.58 -14.26
N ASN A 85 27.83 8.48 -15.10
CA ASN A 85 26.73 8.15 -16.02
C ASN A 85 27.14 7.14 -17.10
N ASN A 86 28.42 7.08 -17.46
CA ASN A 86 28.94 6.15 -18.46
C ASN A 86 29.26 4.76 -17.90
N ASP A 87 29.39 4.61 -16.57
CA ASP A 87 29.65 3.33 -15.90
C ASP A 87 28.48 2.97 -14.94
N PRO A 88 27.55 2.09 -15.36
CA PRO A 88 26.40 1.72 -14.54
C PRO A 88 26.79 1.00 -13.24
N ALA A 89 27.96 0.35 -13.17
CA ALA A 89 28.45 -0.27 -11.94
C ALA A 89 28.95 0.80 -10.95
N ALA A 90 29.72 1.78 -11.43
CA ALA A 90 30.18 2.91 -10.62
C ALA A 90 29.01 3.77 -10.13
N LEU A 91 28.02 4.05 -10.98
CA LEU A 91 26.80 4.75 -10.59
C LEU A 91 26.04 4.00 -9.49
N LYS A 92 25.88 2.69 -9.64
CA LYS A 92 25.22 1.85 -8.62
C LYS A 92 25.99 1.89 -7.30
N ALA A 93 27.32 1.79 -7.34
CA ALA A 93 28.17 1.88 -6.15
C ALA A 93 28.05 3.26 -5.48
N ALA A 94 27.99 4.35 -6.27
CA ALA A 94 27.88 5.72 -5.78
C ALA A 94 26.53 5.96 -5.11
N LEU A 95 25.44 5.49 -5.71
CA LEU A 95 24.10 5.55 -5.13
C LEU A 95 24.00 4.74 -3.83
N HIS A 96 24.60 3.54 -3.81
CA HIS A 96 24.65 2.71 -2.61
C HIS A 96 25.45 3.38 -1.48
N TYR A 97 26.59 3.99 -1.81
CA TYR A 97 27.39 4.75 -0.84
C TYR A 97 26.63 5.97 -0.31
N ALA A 98 26.01 6.77 -1.18
CA ALA A 98 25.22 7.93 -0.78
C ALA A 98 24.08 7.54 0.16
N GLY A 99 23.34 6.47 -0.16
CA GLY A 99 22.29 5.94 0.70
C GLY A 99 22.81 5.53 2.10
N HIS A 100 23.96 4.86 2.16
CA HIS A 100 24.59 4.50 3.42
C HIS A 100 25.13 5.70 4.20
N ALA A 101 25.76 6.67 3.53
CA ALA A 101 26.31 7.87 4.15
C ALA A 101 25.19 8.71 4.80
N THR A 102 24.06 8.87 4.12
CA THR A 102 22.89 9.57 4.67
C THR A 102 22.29 8.82 5.86
N ALA A 103 22.15 7.48 5.78
CA ALA A 103 21.66 6.67 6.89
C ALA A 103 22.57 6.77 8.14
N MET A 104 23.90 6.77 7.94
CA MET A 104 24.88 6.94 9.02
C MET A 104 24.84 8.37 9.59
N ARG A 105 24.81 9.39 8.73
CA ARG A 105 24.74 10.80 9.16
C ARG A 105 23.50 11.06 10.03
N ASN A 106 22.36 10.48 9.68
CA ASN A 106 21.13 10.57 10.49
C ASN A 106 21.23 9.83 11.83
N HIS A 107 21.97 8.73 11.90
CA HIS A 107 22.17 7.98 13.14
C HIS A 107 23.07 8.74 14.13
N PHE A 108 24.04 9.51 13.63
CA PHE A 108 24.94 10.33 14.45
C PHE A 108 24.43 11.76 14.70
N ALA A 109 23.52 12.28 13.86
CA ALA A 109 22.95 13.61 14.01
C ALA A 109 21.73 13.65 14.95
N ALA A 110 21.29 12.54 15.53
CA ALA A 110 20.23 12.52 16.54
C ALA A 110 20.69 13.31 17.79
N PRO A 111 20.11 14.48 18.08
CA PRO A 111 20.57 15.30 19.17
C PRO A 111 20.03 14.73 20.49
N ILE A 112 20.95 14.33 21.36
CA ILE A 112 20.71 14.36 22.81
C ILE A 112 20.62 15.84 23.18
N SER A 113 19.43 16.42 23.11
CA SER A 113 19.15 17.74 23.66
C SER A 113 17.74 17.75 24.23
N ALA A 114 17.69 17.26 25.47
CA ALA A 114 16.72 17.71 26.44
C ALA A 114 16.86 19.22 26.68
N MET A 115 15.72 19.86 26.95
CA MET A 115 15.55 20.98 27.87
C MET A 115 16.57 22.12 27.80
N SER A 116 16.17 23.27 27.23
CA SER A 116 16.03 24.53 27.98
C SER A 116 15.46 25.68 27.13
N GLU A 117 14.49 26.36 27.75
CA GLU A 117 14.07 27.77 27.59
C GLU A 117 13.27 28.31 26.37
N PRO A 118 12.18 29.07 26.65
CA PRO A 118 11.55 30.06 25.75
C PRO A 118 12.10 31.48 26.07
N PRO A 119 11.52 32.62 25.60
CA PRO A 119 10.75 32.96 24.40
C PRO A 119 11.41 34.10 23.59
N ALA A 120 10.89 34.43 22.39
CA ALA A 120 10.88 35.83 21.91
C ALA A 120 9.85 36.05 20.80
N GLU A 121 8.96 37.00 21.05
CA GLU A 121 8.07 37.62 20.08
C GLU A 121 8.87 38.27 18.95
N THR A 122 8.39 38.16 17.71
CA THR A 122 8.62 39.21 16.72
C THR A 122 7.38 39.39 15.85
N ARG A 123 6.87 40.61 15.91
CA ARG A 123 5.71 41.17 15.21
C ARG A 123 5.96 41.33 13.71
N SER A 124 4.87 41.16 12.97
CA SER A 124 4.38 41.97 11.83
C SER A 124 5.24 42.14 10.58
N GLY A 125 4.70 41.65 9.46
CA GLY A 125 5.09 42.03 8.11
C GLY A 125 3.93 41.83 7.13
N THR A 126 3.06 42.83 7.03
CA THR A 126 1.99 42.96 6.03
C THR A 126 2.61 43.13 4.63
N THR A 127 2.23 42.32 3.65
CA THR A 127 2.22 42.80 2.24
C THR A 127 1.20 42.08 1.37
N THR A 128 0.24 42.88 0.96
CA THR A 128 -0.72 42.80 -0.15
C THR A 128 -0.21 42.14 -1.44
N GLY A 129 -1.06 41.34 -2.08
CA GLY A 129 -0.87 40.89 -3.46
C GLY A 129 -1.81 39.75 -3.87
N GLN A 130 -3.11 40.00 -3.92
CA GLN A 130 -4.13 39.03 -4.33
C GLN A 130 -4.42 39.19 -5.84
N PRO A 131 -3.95 38.30 -6.73
CA PRO A 131 -4.38 38.29 -8.12
C PRO A 131 -5.79 37.71 -8.22
N GLN A 132 -6.71 38.49 -8.78
CA GLN A 132 -8.06 38.06 -9.13
C GLN A 132 -7.97 37.01 -10.24
N SER A 133 -8.24 35.75 -9.90
CA SER A 133 -8.39 34.67 -10.88
C SER A 133 -9.78 34.75 -11.53
N PRO A 134 -9.89 34.56 -12.85
CA PRO A 134 -11.16 34.64 -13.54
C PRO A 134 -12.07 33.45 -13.17
N SER A 135 -13.36 33.73 -13.07
CA SER A 135 -14.41 32.79 -12.68
C SER A 135 -14.48 31.58 -13.61
N LEU A 136 -14.28 30.38 -13.05
CA LEU A 136 -14.42 29.06 -13.70
C LEU A 136 -15.76 28.87 -14.42
N LEU A 137 -16.80 29.59 -14.02
CA LEU A 137 -18.14 29.51 -14.61
C LEU A 137 -18.21 30.07 -16.05
N GLN A 138 -17.34 31.02 -16.43
CA GLN A 138 -17.29 31.51 -17.81
C GLN A 138 -16.66 30.50 -18.79
N ARG A 139 -15.89 29.52 -18.30
CA ARG A 139 -15.25 28.50 -19.14
C ARG A 139 -16.18 27.37 -19.57
N LEU A 140 -17.32 27.17 -18.89
CA LEU A 140 -18.27 26.10 -19.20
C LEU A 140 -19.33 26.47 -20.25
N TRP A 141 -19.56 27.76 -20.53
CA TRP A 141 -20.56 28.20 -21.53
C TRP A 141 -20.02 28.35 -22.96
N GLY A 142 -18.73 28.08 -23.19
CA GLY A 142 -18.13 28.09 -24.53
C GLY A 142 -18.16 26.75 -25.27
N TRP A 143 -18.59 25.66 -24.62
CA TRP A 143 -18.58 24.33 -25.23
C TRP A 143 -19.81 24.12 -26.13
N ARG A 144 -19.63 24.33 -27.44
CA ARG A 144 -20.54 23.85 -28.48
C ARG A 144 -19.99 22.53 -29.03
N PRO A 145 -20.58 21.36 -28.68
CA PRO A 145 -20.15 20.12 -29.29
C PRO A 145 -20.47 20.10 -30.79
N PRO A 146 -19.61 19.50 -31.64
CA PRO A 146 -19.85 19.35 -33.07
C PRO A 146 -21.07 18.46 -33.33
N ALA A 147 -21.88 18.85 -34.33
CA ALA A 147 -23.23 18.31 -34.60
C ALA A 147 -23.30 16.79 -34.89
N TRP A 148 -22.16 16.12 -35.09
CA TRP A 148 -22.09 14.73 -35.56
C TRP A 148 -22.25 13.69 -34.45
N SER A 149 -22.31 14.11 -33.18
CA SER A 149 -22.56 13.24 -32.01
C SER A 149 -24.04 13.10 -31.62
N THR A 150 -24.95 13.68 -32.39
CA THR A 150 -26.39 13.79 -32.02
C THR A 150 -27.25 12.59 -32.43
N ILE A 151 -26.71 11.62 -33.16
CA ILE A 151 -27.51 10.54 -33.76
C ILE A 151 -27.69 9.28 -32.86
N PRO A 152 -26.79 8.91 -31.92
CA PRO A 152 -27.09 7.82 -30.99
C PRO A 152 -27.85 8.24 -29.72
N ALA A 153 -28.02 9.55 -29.46
CA ALA A 153 -28.59 10.05 -28.20
C ALA A 153 -30.13 9.90 -28.11
N SER A 154 -30.84 9.85 -29.24
CA SER A 154 -32.31 9.75 -29.26
C SER A 154 -32.81 8.38 -28.81
N ALA A 155 -32.07 7.30 -29.07
CA ALA A 155 -32.43 5.95 -28.63
C ALA A 155 -32.33 5.79 -27.09
N ALA A 156 -31.31 6.41 -26.47
CA ALA A 156 -31.14 6.39 -25.02
C ALA A 156 -32.25 7.18 -24.29
N ALA A 157 -32.68 8.31 -24.85
CA ALA A 157 -33.77 9.11 -24.30
C ALA A 157 -35.12 8.38 -24.34
N ALA A 158 -35.42 7.66 -25.43
CA ALA A 158 -36.65 6.86 -25.54
C ALA A 158 -36.67 5.69 -24.54
N PHE A 159 -35.52 5.05 -24.30
CA PHE A 159 -35.41 3.95 -23.33
C PHE A 159 -35.55 4.45 -21.87
N ALA A 160 -34.97 5.61 -21.55
CA ALA A 160 -35.14 6.25 -20.24
C ALA A 160 -36.60 6.68 -19.99
N LEU A 161 -37.29 7.18 -21.02
CA LEU A 161 -38.71 7.55 -20.91
C LEU A 161 -39.62 6.32 -20.74
N ALA A 162 -39.32 5.20 -21.42
CA ALA A 162 -40.05 3.96 -21.26
C ALA A 162 -39.93 3.37 -19.84
N LEU A 163 -38.76 3.51 -19.20
CA LEU A 163 -38.55 3.13 -17.80
C LEU A 163 -39.28 4.02 -16.80
N ALA A 164 -39.52 5.29 -17.13
CA ALA A 164 -40.23 6.23 -16.26
C ALA A 164 -41.76 6.07 -16.28
N VAL A 165 -42.32 5.44 -17.31
CA VAL A 165 -43.78 5.22 -17.45
C VAL A 165 -44.23 3.86 -16.91
N LEU A 166 -43.30 2.96 -16.57
CA LEU A 166 -43.63 1.75 -15.82
C LEU A 166 -44.09 2.16 -14.41
N PRO A 167 -45.33 1.81 -14.00
CA PRO A 167 -45.81 2.11 -12.66
C PRO A 167 -44.86 1.44 -11.66
N PRO A 168 -44.38 2.16 -10.62
CA PRO A 168 -43.57 1.54 -9.59
C PRO A 168 -44.41 0.40 -9.02
N THR A 169 -43.95 -0.83 -9.21
CA THR A 169 -44.53 -2.01 -8.57
C THR A 169 -44.47 -1.76 -7.08
N MET A 170 -45.60 -1.35 -6.50
CA MET A 170 -45.70 -1.11 -5.07
C MET A 170 -45.28 -2.40 -4.37
N PRO A 171 -44.21 -2.38 -3.55
CA PRO A 171 -43.83 -3.55 -2.79
C PRO A 171 -45.01 -3.91 -1.85
N PRO A 172 -45.29 -5.20 -1.65
CA PRO A 172 -46.36 -5.65 -0.78
C PRO A 172 -46.16 -5.09 0.65
N PRO A 173 -47.24 -4.63 1.32
CA PRO A 173 -47.17 -3.91 2.59
C PRO A 173 -46.72 -4.74 3.81
N ASP A 174 -46.42 -6.03 3.64
CA ASP A 174 -46.01 -6.94 4.71
C ASP A 174 -44.53 -7.40 4.63
N ALA A 175 -43.71 -6.71 3.84
CA ALA A 175 -42.27 -6.96 3.82
C ALA A 175 -41.66 -6.50 5.16
N SER A 176 -41.57 -7.45 6.09
CA SER A 176 -40.74 -7.35 7.29
C SER A 176 -39.41 -6.67 6.95
N PRO A 177 -38.91 -5.73 7.77
CA PRO A 177 -37.74 -4.91 7.43
C PRO A 177 -36.62 -5.83 6.96
N THR A 178 -36.29 -5.74 5.67
CA THR A 178 -35.30 -6.60 5.04
C THR A 178 -34.01 -6.44 5.84
N PRO A 179 -33.51 -7.50 6.50
CA PRO A 179 -32.38 -7.36 7.39
C PRO A 179 -31.19 -6.80 6.61
N ALA A 180 -30.61 -5.71 7.12
CA ALA A 180 -29.43 -5.07 6.54
C ALA A 180 -28.41 -6.15 6.14
N THR A 181 -28.15 -6.23 4.84
CA THR A 181 -27.34 -7.30 4.25
C THR A 181 -25.88 -6.87 4.34
N LEU A 182 -25.05 -7.64 5.04
CA LEU A 182 -23.62 -7.36 5.11
C LEU A 182 -22.94 -7.92 3.85
N VAL A 183 -22.12 -7.10 3.19
CA VAL A 183 -21.27 -7.54 2.08
C VAL A 183 -19.84 -7.64 2.57
N ILE A 184 -19.25 -8.80 2.33
CA ILE A 184 -17.84 -9.06 2.58
C ILE A 184 -17.11 -8.99 1.25
N ALA A 185 -16.19 -8.02 1.15
CA ALA A 185 -15.27 -7.91 0.04
C ALA A 185 -13.87 -8.30 0.52
N SER A 186 -13.36 -9.44 0.05
CA SER A 186 -11.96 -9.84 0.30
C SER A 186 -11.03 -9.11 -0.66
N TYR A 187 -9.93 -8.57 -0.16
CA TYR A 187 -8.87 -7.98 -0.98
C TYR A 187 -7.51 -8.39 -0.45
N THR A 188 -6.56 -8.62 -1.35
CA THR A 188 -5.20 -8.99 -0.99
C THR A 188 -4.27 -8.48 -2.08
N ASP A 189 -3.34 -7.63 -1.67
CA ASP A 189 -2.19 -7.28 -2.48
C ASP A 189 -1.21 -8.45 -2.43
N ARG A 190 -1.39 -9.42 -3.35
CA ARG A 190 -0.54 -10.61 -3.53
C ARG A 190 -0.49 -11.54 -2.31
N PRO A 191 -1.47 -12.44 -2.17
CA PRO A 191 -1.42 -13.48 -1.15
C PRO A 191 -0.25 -14.44 -1.39
N VAL A 192 0.73 -14.41 -0.49
CA VAL A 192 1.89 -15.30 -0.53
C VAL A 192 1.81 -16.27 0.63
N LEU A 193 2.07 -17.54 0.34
CA LEU A 193 2.32 -18.57 1.35
C LEU A 193 3.83 -18.67 1.56
N GLU A 194 4.29 -18.23 2.73
CA GLU A 194 5.67 -18.35 3.18
C GLU A 194 5.85 -19.75 3.78
N ARG A 195 6.81 -20.53 3.26
CA ARG A 195 7.24 -21.79 3.90
C ARG A 195 8.55 -21.57 4.63
N GLN A 196 8.58 -21.93 5.92
CA GLN A 196 9.78 -21.94 6.74
C GLN A 196 10.21 -23.39 6.99
N GLY A 197 11.50 -23.66 6.76
CA GLY A 197 12.13 -24.95 7.05
C GLY A 197 11.96 -25.36 8.53
N SER A 198 12.06 -26.66 8.79
CA SER A 198 12.03 -27.18 10.16
C SER A 198 13.20 -26.60 10.97
N ALA A 199 12.90 -26.02 12.13
CA ALA A 199 13.89 -25.39 13.01
C ALA A 199 14.99 -26.37 13.50
N ALA A 200 14.81 -27.67 13.30
CA ALA A 200 15.74 -28.70 13.73
C ALA A 200 16.98 -28.87 12.82
N ASP A 201 16.96 -28.33 11.59
CA ASP A 201 17.97 -28.69 10.56
C ASP A 201 18.99 -27.59 10.20
N LEU A 202 19.00 -26.45 10.90
CA LEU A 202 19.93 -25.34 10.56
C LEU A 202 20.88 -25.01 11.72
N PRO A 203 22.08 -25.63 11.77
CA PRO A 203 23.16 -25.20 12.65
C PRO A 203 23.76 -23.89 12.10
N GLY A 204 23.21 -22.75 12.49
CA GLY A 204 23.71 -21.43 12.07
C GLY A 204 23.32 -20.33 13.03
N MET A 205 24.27 -19.44 13.35
CA MET A 205 24.06 -18.29 14.23
C MET A 205 23.02 -17.33 13.66
N GLY A 206 21.76 -17.41 14.13
CA GLY A 206 20.76 -16.35 14.36
C GLY A 206 20.33 -15.38 13.24
N PHE A 207 21.11 -15.18 12.18
CA PHE A 207 20.93 -14.07 11.23
C PHE A 207 20.41 -14.49 9.86
N PHE A 208 20.43 -15.79 9.52
CA PHE A 208 20.05 -16.27 8.18
C PHE A 208 18.68 -16.96 8.12
N HIS A 209 17.90 -16.96 9.20
CA HIS A 209 16.60 -17.64 9.24
C HIS A 209 15.55 -17.11 8.24
N ALA A 210 15.75 -15.91 7.68
CA ALA A 210 14.86 -15.33 6.68
C ALA A 210 15.18 -15.75 5.23
N ALA A 211 16.39 -16.27 4.95
CA ALA A 211 16.88 -16.51 3.59
C ALA A 211 16.22 -17.70 2.89
N ASP A 212 15.67 -18.66 3.64
CA ASP A 212 15.05 -19.88 3.09
C ASP A 212 13.52 -19.79 2.94
N THR A 213 12.97 -18.57 2.97
CA THR A 213 11.52 -18.38 2.80
C THR A 213 11.13 -18.64 1.35
N LEU A 214 10.51 -19.79 1.07
CA LEU A 214 9.94 -20.07 -0.24
C LEU A 214 8.53 -19.46 -0.31
N GLU A 215 8.36 -18.49 -1.20
CA GLU A 215 7.08 -17.87 -1.51
C GLU A 215 6.33 -18.71 -2.55
N VAL A 216 5.14 -19.19 -2.20
CA VAL A 216 4.25 -19.90 -3.12
C VAL A 216 2.96 -19.08 -3.30
N PRO A 217 2.45 -18.90 -4.53
CA PRO A 217 1.16 -18.26 -4.76
C PRO A 217 0.04 -18.96 -3.97
N PHE A 218 -0.83 -18.17 -3.34
CA PHE A 218 -1.96 -18.69 -2.56
C PHE A 218 -3.27 -18.12 -3.09
N ASP A 219 -4.24 -18.96 -3.49
CA ASP A 219 -5.51 -18.51 -4.13
C ASP A 219 -6.51 -17.86 -3.17
N ASN A 220 -6.01 -17.20 -2.13
CA ASN A 220 -6.75 -16.49 -1.10
C ASN A 220 -7.66 -17.33 -0.21
N LEU A 221 -7.98 -16.72 0.93
CA LEU A 221 -9.01 -17.17 1.84
C LEU A 221 -10.35 -16.57 1.38
N ARG A 222 -11.33 -17.43 1.11
CA ARG A 222 -12.70 -17.04 0.78
C ARG A 222 -13.52 -16.96 2.07
N LEU A 223 -14.27 -15.88 2.22
CA LEU A 223 -15.11 -15.62 3.39
C LEU A 223 -16.57 -15.55 2.95
N HIS A 224 -17.44 -16.23 3.69
CA HIS A 224 -18.87 -16.15 3.50
C HIS A 224 -19.54 -15.94 4.86
N TYR A 225 -20.41 -14.93 4.94
CA TYR A 225 -21.15 -14.60 6.16
C TYR A 225 -22.66 -14.77 5.94
N SER A 226 -23.27 -15.51 6.85
CA SER A 226 -24.71 -15.67 6.99
C SER A 226 -25.09 -15.26 8.41
N ARG A 227 -26.21 -14.57 8.58
CA ARG A 227 -26.66 -14.21 9.94
C ARG A 227 -27.04 -15.46 10.76
N ALA A 228 -27.56 -16.48 10.10
CA ALA A 228 -27.98 -17.73 10.75
C ALA A 228 -26.77 -18.61 11.10
N ASP A 229 -25.76 -18.63 10.23
CA ASP A 229 -24.63 -19.57 10.32
C ASP A 229 -23.31 -18.90 10.75
N GLY A 230 -23.29 -17.58 10.95
CA GLY A 230 -22.08 -16.85 11.28
C GLY A 230 -21.10 -16.73 10.12
N LEU A 231 -19.80 -16.61 10.44
CA LEU A 231 -18.74 -16.46 9.45
C LEU A 231 -18.14 -17.83 9.11
N SER A 232 -18.04 -18.14 7.83
CA SER A 232 -17.33 -19.31 7.32
C SER A 232 -16.14 -18.85 6.47
N ALA A 233 -15.05 -19.60 6.57
CA ALA A 233 -13.80 -19.36 5.87
C ALA A 233 -13.35 -20.64 5.17
N ASN A 234 -12.96 -20.55 3.91
CA ASN A 234 -12.49 -21.68 3.11
C ASN A 234 -11.29 -21.28 2.26
N TRP A 235 -10.26 -22.13 2.21
CA TRP A 235 -9.02 -21.85 1.49
C TRP A 235 -8.51 -23.09 0.72
N PRO A 236 -7.57 -22.93 -0.22
CA PRO A 236 -6.93 -24.06 -0.87
C PRO A 236 -6.14 -24.92 0.14
N PRO A 237 -6.19 -26.26 0.05
CA PRO A 237 -5.41 -27.11 0.94
C PRO A 237 -3.91 -26.92 0.73
N VAL A 238 -3.15 -26.81 1.81
CA VAL A 238 -1.69 -26.77 1.77
C VAL A 238 -1.18 -28.21 1.76
N LYS A 239 -0.30 -28.54 0.80
CA LYS A 239 0.25 -29.89 0.63
C LYS A 239 0.93 -30.33 1.92
N ASN A 240 0.56 -31.52 2.41
CA ASN A 240 1.08 -32.12 3.64
C ASN A 240 0.77 -31.37 4.94
N ALA A 241 -0.17 -30.42 4.97
CA ALA A 241 -0.58 -29.76 6.21
C ALA A 241 -1.27 -30.74 7.17
N GLN A 242 -0.80 -30.79 8.41
CA GLN A 242 -1.40 -31.58 9.50
C GLN A 242 -2.51 -30.82 10.22
N SER A 243 -2.31 -29.50 10.38
CA SER A 243 -3.23 -28.60 11.07
C SER A 243 -3.12 -27.19 10.49
N TYR A 244 -4.20 -26.45 10.68
CA TYR A 244 -4.31 -25.04 10.35
C TYR A 244 -4.75 -24.29 11.61
N HIS A 245 -4.17 -23.13 11.81
CA HIS A 245 -4.56 -22.16 12.81
C HIS A 245 -4.98 -20.88 12.07
N LEU A 246 -6.26 -20.52 12.16
CA LEU A 246 -6.79 -19.32 11.54
C LEU A 246 -7.10 -18.28 12.61
N ARG A 247 -6.46 -17.12 12.50
CA ARG A 247 -6.70 -15.94 13.32
C ARG A 247 -7.31 -14.82 12.50
N LEU A 248 -8.38 -14.23 13.02
CA LEU A 248 -9.03 -13.05 12.48
C LEU A 248 -8.80 -11.88 13.42
N SER A 249 -8.40 -10.74 12.85
CA SER A 249 -8.19 -9.50 13.58
C SER A 249 -8.92 -8.35 12.91
N ARG A 250 -9.44 -7.40 13.69
CA ARG A 250 -9.96 -6.14 13.21
C ARG A 250 -8.89 -5.05 13.34
N THR A 251 -8.72 -4.25 12.31
CA THR A 251 -7.79 -3.12 12.32
C THR A 251 -8.58 -1.84 12.61
N ASN A 252 -8.25 -1.18 13.72
CA ASN A 252 -8.72 0.16 14.07
C ASN A 252 -7.59 1.18 13.83
N THR A 253 -7.86 2.48 13.97
CA THR A 253 -6.87 3.56 13.79
C THR A 253 -5.60 3.36 14.64
N ASP A 254 -5.75 2.83 15.85
CA ASP A 254 -4.68 2.84 16.84
C ASP A 254 -4.23 1.43 17.26
N SER A 255 -4.94 0.37 16.83
CA SER A 255 -4.66 -0.99 17.27
C SER A 255 -5.26 -2.07 16.36
N GLN A 256 -4.66 -3.26 16.44
CA GLN A 256 -5.19 -4.49 15.87
C GLN A 256 -5.77 -5.36 16.99
N GLN A 257 -7.07 -5.65 16.92
CA GLN A 257 -7.77 -6.47 17.93
C GLN A 257 -8.10 -7.85 17.35
N VAL A 258 -7.71 -8.92 18.05
CA VAL A 258 -8.13 -10.28 17.70
C VAL A 258 -9.61 -10.44 17.99
N ILE A 259 -10.38 -10.89 16.99
CA ILE A 259 -11.82 -11.11 17.14
C ILE A 259 -12.18 -12.59 17.22
N ALA A 260 -11.37 -13.46 16.62
CA ALA A 260 -11.60 -14.90 16.61
C ALA A 260 -10.32 -15.66 16.22
N GLU A 261 -10.14 -16.83 16.81
CA GLU A 261 -9.07 -17.79 16.48
C GLU A 261 -9.65 -19.21 16.50
N ILE A 262 -9.17 -20.09 15.62
CA ILE A 262 -9.60 -21.49 15.59
C ILE A 262 -8.52 -22.40 15.00
N ASP A 263 -8.35 -23.57 15.61
CA ASP A 263 -7.53 -24.66 15.08
C ASP A 263 -8.41 -25.68 14.36
N VAL A 264 -8.07 -25.99 13.12
CA VAL A 264 -8.81 -26.94 12.27
C VAL A 264 -7.85 -27.89 11.55
N LYS A 265 -8.33 -29.11 11.25
CA LYS A 265 -7.57 -30.09 10.45
C LYS A 265 -7.90 -30.04 8.96
N GLN A 266 -9.02 -29.42 8.61
CA GLN A 266 -9.51 -29.29 7.24
C GLN A 266 -9.29 -27.85 6.75
N PRO A 267 -9.23 -27.61 5.44
CA PRO A 267 -9.02 -26.27 4.88
C PRO A 267 -10.30 -25.41 4.90
N GLN A 268 -11.02 -25.48 6.02
CA GLN A 268 -12.27 -24.77 6.28
C GLN A 268 -12.39 -24.48 7.78
N ALA A 269 -12.89 -23.29 8.10
CA ALA A 269 -13.21 -22.86 9.46
C ALA A 269 -14.60 -22.25 9.52
N HIS A 270 -15.25 -22.41 10.67
CA HIS A 270 -16.60 -21.94 10.91
C HIS A 270 -16.71 -21.28 12.28
N PHE A 271 -17.23 -20.06 12.30
CA PHE A 271 -17.39 -19.21 13.46
C PHE A 271 -18.89 -18.88 13.66
N PRO A 272 -19.65 -19.78 14.30
CA PRO A 272 -21.12 -19.69 14.32
C PRO A 272 -21.63 -18.46 15.06
N GLN A 273 -20.87 -17.94 16.03
CA GLN A 273 -21.27 -16.80 16.85
C GLN A 273 -20.59 -15.48 16.43
N LEU A 274 -19.74 -15.51 15.39
CA LEU A 274 -19.03 -14.32 14.95
C LEU A 274 -19.93 -13.48 14.04
N GLN A 275 -20.33 -12.32 14.56
CA GLN A 275 -21.06 -11.30 13.82
C GLN A 275 -20.11 -10.12 13.55
N PRO A 276 -19.46 -10.06 12.36
CA PRO A 276 -18.50 -9.01 12.09
C PRO A 276 -19.20 -7.65 11.99
N ALA A 277 -18.65 -6.65 12.68
CA ALA A 277 -19.04 -5.26 12.52
C ALA A 277 -18.48 -4.70 11.20
N PRO A 278 -19.02 -3.58 10.66
CA PRO A 278 -18.40 -2.94 9.51
C PRO A 278 -16.98 -2.45 9.80
N GLY A 279 -16.07 -2.61 8.84
CA GLY A 279 -14.69 -2.16 8.96
C GLY A 279 -13.67 -3.04 8.22
N HIS A 280 -12.39 -2.76 8.51
CA HIS A 280 -11.25 -3.47 7.93
C HIS A 280 -10.80 -4.61 8.85
N TYR A 281 -10.53 -5.75 8.23
CA TYR A 281 -10.12 -6.96 8.90
C TYR A 281 -8.88 -7.53 8.23
N GLN A 282 -8.11 -8.26 9.03
CA GLN A 282 -6.95 -9.02 8.62
C GLN A 282 -7.13 -10.46 9.05
N TRP A 283 -6.66 -11.39 8.23
CA TRP A 283 -6.58 -12.80 8.55
C TRP A 283 -5.14 -13.26 8.52
N LEU A 284 -4.81 -14.20 9.39
CA LEU A 284 -3.54 -14.89 9.47
C LEU A 284 -3.82 -16.39 9.54
N LEU A 285 -3.35 -17.12 8.54
CA LEU A 285 -3.41 -18.57 8.46
C LEU A 285 -2.00 -19.12 8.68
N THR A 286 -1.82 -19.90 9.74
CA THR A 286 -0.57 -20.61 10.00
C THR A 286 -0.82 -22.11 10.11
N GLY A 287 0.23 -22.91 10.04
CA GLY A 287 0.11 -24.34 10.29
C GLY A 287 1.43 -25.07 10.17
N GLN A 288 1.36 -26.38 10.40
CA GLN A 288 2.52 -27.28 10.35
C GLN A 288 2.27 -28.40 9.36
N ASN A 289 3.30 -28.71 8.57
CA ASN A 289 3.30 -29.80 7.60
C ASN A 289 3.85 -31.09 8.22
N THR A 290 3.64 -32.23 7.55
CA THR A 290 4.13 -33.54 8.03
C THR A 290 5.63 -33.67 8.12
N ASP A 291 6.37 -32.87 7.34
CA ASP A 291 7.84 -32.79 7.36
C ASP A 291 8.36 -31.85 8.48
N GLY A 292 7.47 -31.33 9.33
CA GLY A 292 7.81 -30.38 10.39
C GLY A 292 7.96 -28.93 9.91
N SER A 293 7.93 -28.67 8.59
CA SER A 293 7.95 -27.31 8.05
C SER A 293 6.69 -26.55 8.46
N ARG A 294 6.81 -25.23 8.58
CA ARG A 294 5.69 -24.34 8.90
C ARG A 294 5.29 -23.55 7.67
N PHE A 295 4.01 -23.22 7.57
CA PHE A 295 3.53 -22.29 6.56
C PHE A 295 2.79 -21.13 7.20
N ARG A 296 2.81 -20.00 6.50
CA ARG A 296 2.13 -18.78 6.89
C ARG A 296 1.55 -18.10 5.65
N ALA A 297 0.30 -17.66 5.73
CA ALA A 297 -0.33 -16.79 4.76
C ALA A 297 -1.14 -15.73 5.50
N SER A 298 -1.19 -14.51 4.98
CA SER A 298 -2.02 -13.44 5.54
C SER A 298 -2.65 -12.57 4.47
N GLY A 299 -3.72 -11.87 4.83
CA GLY A 299 -4.42 -10.97 3.93
C GLY A 299 -5.49 -10.13 4.62
N GLY A 300 -6.30 -9.44 3.83
CA GLY A 300 -7.33 -8.52 4.32
C GLY A 300 -8.74 -8.79 3.78
N PHE A 301 -9.73 -8.21 4.45
CA PHE A 301 -11.10 -8.10 3.92
C PHE A 301 -11.81 -6.88 4.54
N VAL A 302 -12.82 -6.38 3.83
CA VAL A 302 -13.69 -5.30 4.31
C VAL A 302 -15.10 -5.85 4.49
N VAL A 303 -15.74 -5.45 5.59
CA VAL A 303 -17.15 -5.71 5.85
C VAL A 303 -17.90 -4.39 5.73
N ASN A 304 -18.86 -4.32 4.80
CA ASN A 304 -19.69 -3.14 4.54
C ASN A 304 -21.16 -3.43 4.87
N ARG A 305 -21.90 -2.39 5.29
CA ARG A 305 -23.36 -2.40 5.26
C ARG A 305 -23.82 -2.02 3.85
N LEU A 306 -24.65 -2.85 3.24
CA LEU A 306 -25.48 -2.42 2.12
C LEU A 306 -26.63 -1.54 2.62
#